data_AF-A0AB35B8E3-F1
#
_entry.id   AF-A0AB35B8E3-F1
#
_cell.length_a   1.000
_cell.length_b   1.000
_cell.length_c   1.000
_cell.angle_alpha   90.00
_cell.angle_beta   90.00
_cell.angle_gamma   90.00
#
_symmetry.space_group_name_H-M   'P 1'
#
loop_
_entity.id
_entity.type
_entity.pdbx_description
1 polymer ?
#
loop_
_entity_poly.entity_id
_entity_poly.type
_entity_poly.pdbx_seq_one_letter_code
_entity_poly.pdbx_strand_id
1 'polypeptide(L)'
;METEDGAVDVERIVVAEAVLQSAALAPIGLAHYFAGALILPYSQFLDSAESLRYEIDLLSLKFEVGFETICHRLSTLQRHRQRGVPFFFVRTDRAGNISKRQSATAFHFSRVGRSCPLWVVHEAFANPGRIHTQVAKMPDGRTYLWVARTTHSGGLGYLAPERNFAIGLGCDIAYADRMVYSRGIQTDDPATIVPIGAGCEVCDRPACAQQAFPQLGRSVLVNENSSGHLPYPHA
;
A
#
# COMPACT_ATOMS: atom_id res chain seq x y z
N MET A 1 -26.38 7.95 -50.70
CA MET A 1 -26.76 6.55 -50.44
C MET A 1 -25.50 5.90 -49.91
N GLU A 2 -25.23 6.14 -48.61
CA GLU A 2 -25.22 5.10 -47.56
C GLU A 2 -23.90 4.29 -47.64
N THR A 3 -22.95 4.31 -46.70
CA THR A 3 -23.02 4.38 -45.23
C THR A 3 -21.65 4.81 -44.67
N GLU A 4 -21.60 5.92 -43.92
CA GLU A 4 -20.56 6.23 -42.91
C GLU A 4 -21.28 6.19 -41.57
N ASP A 5 -21.36 5.02 -40.92
CA ASP A 5 -21.76 4.93 -39.51
C ASP A 5 -21.57 3.48 -39.06
N GLY A 6 -20.63 3.23 -38.13
CA GLY A 6 -20.46 1.88 -37.59
C GLY A 6 -19.26 1.65 -36.69
N ALA A 7 -18.25 2.52 -36.71
CA ALA A 7 -17.18 2.48 -35.71
C ALA A 7 -17.56 3.37 -34.51
N VAL A 8 -18.54 2.92 -33.73
CA VAL A 8 -18.74 3.47 -32.39
C VAL A 8 -17.47 3.13 -31.60
N ASP A 9 -16.69 4.17 -31.31
CA ASP A 9 -15.37 4.13 -30.69
C ASP A 9 -15.42 3.32 -29.38
N VAL A 10 -14.90 2.09 -29.42
CA VAL A 10 -14.92 1.12 -28.31
C VAL A 10 -14.27 1.72 -27.06
N GLU A 11 -13.25 2.55 -27.24
CA GLU A 11 -12.56 3.24 -26.14
C GLU A 11 -13.49 4.25 -25.46
N ARG A 12 -14.32 4.96 -26.24
CA ARG A 12 -15.32 5.90 -25.74
C ARG A 12 -16.49 5.19 -25.05
N ILE A 13 -16.90 4.01 -25.51
CA ILE A 13 -17.91 3.18 -24.83
C ILE A 13 -17.36 2.69 -23.49
N VAL A 14 -16.14 2.12 -23.47
CA VAL A 14 -15.51 1.61 -22.24
C VAL A 14 -15.31 2.74 -21.23
N VAL A 15 -14.88 3.93 -21.67
CA VAL A 15 -14.76 5.10 -20.80
C VAL A 15 -16.12 5.57 -20.30
N ALA A 16 -17.15 5.64 -21.15
CA ALA A 16 -18.50 6.05 -20.74
C ALA A 16 -19.13 5.06 -19.74
N GLU A 17 -18.98 3.76 -19.99
CA GLU A 17 -19.45 2.70 -19.10
C GLU A 17 -18.70 2.70 -17.76
N ALA A 18 -17.37 2.86 -17.79
CA ALA A 18 -16.56 3.02 -16.59
C ALA A 18 -16.92 4.28 -15.79
N VAL A 19 -17.28 5.39 -16.46
CA VAL A 19 -17.74 6.63 -15.81
C VAL A 19 -19.10 6.42 -15.13
N LEU A 20 -20.04 5.75 -15.80
CA LEU A 20 -21.36 5.43 -15.23
C LEU A 20 -21.26 4.48 -14.03
N GLN A 21 -20.44 3.43 -14.13
CA GLN A 21 -20.20 2.50 -13.02
C GLN A 21 -19.45 3.17 -11.86
N SER A 22 -18.50 4.08 -12.15
CA SER A 22 -17.80 4.88 -11.13
C SER A 22 -18.75 5.80 -10.36
N ALA A 23 -19.71 6.42 -11.06
CA ALA A 23 -20.71 7.27 -10.44
C ALA A 23 -21.62 6.50 -9.46
N ALA A 24 -21.90 5.22 -9.73
CA ALA A 24 -22.67 4.35 -8.84
C ALA A 24 -21.84 3.85 -7.63
N LEU A 25 -20.54 3.61 -7.81
CA LEU A 25 -19.65 3.13 -6.75
C LEU A 25 -19.22 4.23 -5.77
N ALA A 26 -19.07 5.47 -6.23
CA ALA A 26 -18.59 6.58 -5.41
C ALA A 26 -19.47 6.85 -4.16
N PRO A 27 -20.82 6.87 -4.23
CA PRO A 27 -21.69 7.00 -3.05
C PRO A 27 -21.46 5.90 -2.01
N ILE A 28 -21.21 4.65 -2.43
CA ILE A 28 -20.92 3.53 -1.52
C ILE A 28 -19.61 3.78 -0.79
N GLY A 29 -18.57 4.25 -1.50
CA GLY A 29 -17.30 4.65 -0.91
C GLY A 29 -17.45 5.79 0.11
N LEU A 30 -18.26 6.80 -0.22
CA LEU A 30 -18.55 7.93 0.68
C LEU A 30 -19.36 7.50 1.90
N ALA A 31 -20.30 6.56 1.76
CA ALA A 31 -21.04 5.99 2.88
C ALA A 31 -20.11 5.23 3.84
N HIS A 32 -19.15 4.44 3.32
CA HIS A 32 -18.13 3.80 4.14
C HIS A 32 -17.22 4.81 4.83
N TYR A 33 -16.82 5.89 4.14
CA TYR A 33 -16.06 6.98 4.74
C TYR A 33 -16.85 7.64 5.89
N PHE A 34 -18.12 7.95 5.65
CA PHE A 34 -19.01 8.54 6.64
C PHE A 34 -19.18 7.63 7.86
N ALA A 35 -19.44 6.34 7.66
CA ALA A 35 -19.57 5.37 8.75
C ALA A 35 -18.30 5.32 9.61
N GLY A 36 -17.12 5.29 8.98
CA GLY A 36 -15.84 5.36 9.69
C GLY A 36 -15.66 6.67 10.46
N ALA A 37 -16.05 7.81 9.87
CA ALA A 37 -15.95 9.11 10.52
C ALA A 37 -16.97 9.32 11.66
N LEU A 38 -18.10 8.60 11.61
CA LEU A 38 -19.14 8.60 12.65
C LEU A 38 -18.68 7.81 13.88
N ILE A 39 -18.18 6.59 13.69
CA ILE A 39 -17.73 5.73 14.80
C ILE A 39 -16.33 6.12 15.32
N LEU A 40 -15.54 6.84 14.54
CA LEU A 40 -14.24 7.42 14.93
C LEU A 40 -14.26 8.95 14.77
N PRO A 41 -14.89 9.70 15.69
CA PRO A 41 -15.02 11.15 15.60
C PRO A 41 -13.65 11.84 15.48
N TYR A 42 -13.53 12.77 14.53
CA TYR A 42 -12.23 13.24 14.04
C TYR A 42 -11.26 13.71 15.14
N SER A 43 -11.68 14.67 15.97
CA SER A 43 -10.80 15.29 16.97
C SER A 43 -10.47 14.31 18.09
N GLN A 44 -11.47 13.62 18.63
CA GLN A 44 -11.27 12.59 19.66
C GLN A 44 -10.33 11.46 19.19
N PHE A 45 -10.48 11.04 17.93
CA PHE A 45 -9.62 10.02 17.33
C PHE A 45 -8.21 10.53 17.09
N LEU A 46 -8.03 11.75 16.57
CA LEU A 46 -6.72 12.36 16.37
C LEU A 46 -5.97 12.51 17.69
N ASP A 47 -6.61 13.06 18.72
CA ASP A 47 -6.02 13.24 20.06
C ASP A 47 -5.59 11.89 20.66
N SER A 48 -6.41 10.85 20.46
CA SER A 48 -6.09 9.49 20.87
C SER A 48 -4.92 8.90 20.08
N ALA A 49 -4.88 9.13 18.76
CA ALA A 49 -3.80 8.66 17.91
C ALA A 49 -2.47 9.33 18.27
N GLU A 50 -2.46 10.63 18.55
CA GLU A 50 -1.24 11.34 18.94
C GLU A 50 -0.76 10.94 20.35
N SER A 51 -1.66 10.86 21.33
CA SER A 51 -1.32 10.45 22.70
C SER A 51 -0.81 9.01 22.78
N LEU A 52 -1.36 8.10 21.97
CA LEU A 52 -0.92 6.71 21.87
C LEU A 52 0.20 6.50 20.83
N ARG A 53 0.79 7.58 20.29
CA ARG A 53 1.89 7.50 19.31
C ARG A 53 1.57 6.58 18.13
N TYR A 54 0.34 6.65 17.65
CA TYR A 54 -0.19 5.87 16.53
C TYR A 54 -0.15 4.35 16.75
N GLU A 55 -0.19 3.87 17.99
CA GLU A 55 -0.28 2.45 18.31
C GLU A 55 -1.65 1.89 17.91
N ILE A 56 -1.68 1.15 16.79
CA ILE A 56 -2.91 0.73 16.11
C ILE A 56 -3.72 -0.24 16.99
N ASP A 57 -3.06 -1.14 17.73
CA ASP A 57 -3.77 -2.09 18.59
C ASP A 57 -4.42 -1.43 19.79
N LEU A 58 -3.77 -0.46 20.44
CA LEU A 58 -4.40 0.30 21.53
C LEU A 58 -5.55 1.17 21.02
N LEU A 59 -5.42 1.74 19.83
CA LEU A 59 -6.54 2.44 19.18
C LEU A 59 -7.70 1.49 18.86
N SER A 60 -7.40 0.30 18.33
CA SER A 60 -8.40 -0.74 18.08
C SER A 60 -9.15 -1.13 19.35
N LEU A 61 -8.42 -1.27 20.47
CA LEU A 61 -8.98 -1.62 21.77
C LEU A 61 -9.84 -0.47 22.33
N LYS A 62 -9.36 0.78 22.22
CA LYS A 62 -10.05 1.97 22.73
C LYS A 62 -11.37 2.27 21.99
N PHE A 63 -11.40 2.05 20.68
CA PHE A 63 -12.57 2.36 19.85
C PHE A 63 -13.36 1.12 19.43
N GLU A 64 -12.99 -0.06 19.93
CA GLU A 64 -13.67 -1.35 19.68
C GLU A 64 -13.88 -1.66 18.19
N VAL A 65 -12.88 -1.34 17.36
CA VAL A 65 -12.90 -1.62 15.92
C VAL A 65 -11.63 -2.31 15.45
N GLY A 66 -11.75 -3.06 14.36
CA GLY A 66 -10.64 -3.84 13.80
C GLY A 66 -9.49 -3.00 13.24
N PHE A 67 -8.33 -3.64 13.09
CA PHE A 67 -7.08 -3.04 12.59
C PHE A 67 -7.24 -2.31 11.25
N GLU A 68 -7.95 -2.91 10.28
CA GLU A 68 -8.19 -2.30 8.98
C GLU A 68 -8.97 -0.98 9.13
N THR A 69 -9.97 -0.93 10.00
CA THR A 69 -10.78 0.28 10.25
C THR A 69 -9.94 1.40 10.87
N ILE A 70 -9.07 1.09 11.83
CA ILE A 70 -8.15 2.07 12.42
C ILE A 70 -7.19 2.61 11.35
N CYS A 71 -6.55 1.73 10.58
CA CYS A 71 -5.61 2.13 9.53
C CYS A 71 -6.30 2.99 8.45
N HIS A 72 -7.51 2.61 8.04
CA HIS A 72 -8.32 3.39 7.13
C HIS A 72 -8.58 4.79 7.69
N ARG A 73 -8.99 4.90 8.97
CA ARG A 73 -9.24 6.21 9.59
C ARG A 73 -7.98 7.06 9.70
N LEU A 74 -6.86 6.49 10.13
CA LEU A 74 -5.57 7.17 10.21
C LEU A 74 -5.18 7.81 8.86
N SER A 75 -5.42 7.12 7.75
CA SER A 75 -5.15 7.64 6.40
C SER A 75 -5.99 8.86 5.98
N THR A 76 -7.05 9.19 6.73
CA THR A 76 -8.00 10.26 6.41
C THR A 76 -7.83 11.53 7.25
N LEU A 77 -6.86 11.58 8.16
CA LEU A 77 -6.69 12.69 9.13
C LEU A 77 -6.02 13.93 8.51
N GLN A 78 -6.64 14.49 7.46
CA GLN A 78 -6.10 15.62 6.67
C GLN A 78 -6.92 16.91 6.76
N ARG A 79 -7.78 17.08 7.79
CA ARG A 79 -8.53 18.31 8.03
C ARG A 79 -7.58 19.50 8.17
N HIS A 80 -7.90 20.61 7.51
CA HIS A 80 -7.11 21.84 7.60
C HIS A 80 -6.92 22.28 9.06
N ARG A 81 -5.69 22.66 9.44
CA ARG A 81 -5.25 23.04 10.81
C ARG A 81 -5.33 21.94 11.89
N GLN A 82 -5.72 20.72 11.56
CA GLN A 82 -5.77 19.57 12.50
C GLN A 82 -5.33 18.29 11.78
N ARG A 83 -4.10 18.30 11.22
CA ARG A 83 -3.58 17.17 10.44
C ARG A 83 -2.84 16.18 11.34
N GLY A 84 -3.14 14.89 11.16
CA GLY A 84 -2.30 13.81 11.68
C GLY A 84 -1.12 13.51 10.74
N VAL A 85 -0.39 12.45 11.03
CA VAL A 85 0.62 11.90 10.10
C VAL A 85 -0.02 11.56 8.75
N PRO A 86 0.56 12.03 7.62
CA PRO A 86 0.06 11.71 6.29
C PRO A 86 0.42 10.27 5.92
N PHE A 87 -0.57 9.37 6.05
CA PHE A 87 -0.38 7.95 5.78
C PHE A 87 -0.76 7.54 4.35
N PHE A 88 -0.09 6.47 3.91
CA PHE A 88 -0.41 5.60 2.79
C PHE A 88 -1.07 4.34 3.33
N PHE A 89 -2.27 4.02 2.87
CA PHE A 89 -2.99 2.81 3.24
C PHE A 89 -3.11 1.89 2.04
N VAL A 90 -2.76 0.62 2.24
CA VAL A 90 -2.90 -0.44 1.24
C VAL A 90 -3.52 -1.68 1.85
N ARG A 91 -4.26 -2.42 1.02
CA ARG A 91 -4.72 -3.77 1.33
C ARG A 91 -4.34 -4.71 0.19
N THR A 92 -3.61 -5.78 0.51
CA THR A 92 -3.19 -6.78 -0.47
C THR A 92 -3.56 -8.19 -0.03
N ASP A 93 -3.66 -9.12 -0.98
CA ASP A 93 -3.79 -10.55 -0.72
C ASP A 93 -2.44 -11.28 -0.88
N ARG A 94 -2.44 -12.59 -0.67
CA ARG A 94 -1.23 -13.44 -0.77
C ARG A 94 -0.65 -13.50 -2.19
N ALA A 95 -1.43 -13.21 -3.21
CA ALA A 95 -0.99 -13.17 -4.60
C ALA A 95 -0.40 -11.80 -4.98
N GLY A 96 -0.41 -10.83 -4.07
CA GLY A 96 0.06 -9.47 -4.31
C GLY A 96 -0.96 -8.58 -5.00
N ASN A 97 -2.22 -9.01 -5.14
CA ASN A 97 -3.26 -8.13 -5.67
C ASN A 97 -3.55 -7.07 -4.61
N ILE A 98 -3.46 -5.80 -4.99
CA ILE A 98 -3.79 -4.69 -4.10
C ILE A 98 -5.23 -4.25 -4.38
N SER A 99 -6.12 -4.53 -3.44
CA SER A 99 -7.57 -4.30 -3.55
C SER A 99 -8.04 -2.98 -2.96
N LYS A 100 -7.21 -2.29 -2.16
CA LYS A 100 -7.47 -0.92 -1.70
C LYS A 100 -6.19 -0.11 -1.67
N ARG A 101 -6.29 1.16 -2.09
CA ARG A 101 -5.24 2.18 -2.03
C ARG A 101 -5.89 3.48 -1.57
N GLN A 102 -5.38 4.07 -0.50
CA GLN A 102 -5.80 5.38 -0.01
C GLN A 102 -4.55 6.13 0.43
N SER A 103 -4.53 7.43 0.18
CA SER A 103 -3.32 8.21 0.37
C SER A 103 -3.65 9.65 0.74
N ALA A 104 -3.01 10.14 1.79
CA ALA A 104 -3.07 11.56 2.16
C ALA A 104 -2.28 12.47 1.20
N THR A 105 -1.22 11.95 0.57
CA THR A 105 -0.32 12.68 -0.34
C THR A 105 0.03 11.84 -1.57
N ALA A 106 0.74 12.37 -2.56
CA ALA A 106 1.17 11.58 -3.71
C ALA A 106 2.25 10.55 -3.30
N PHE A 107 2.07 9.28 -3.69
CA PHE A 107 3.00 8.19 -3.35
C PHE A 107 3.08 7.10 -4.43
N HIS A 108 4.23 6.44 -4.51
CA HIS A 108 4.61 5.54 -5.60
C HIS A 108 3.61 4.40 -5.87
N PHE A 109 3.01 3.81 -4.83
CA PHE A 109 2.02 2.73 -5.00
C PHE A 109 0.56 3.22 -5.14
N SER A 110 0.33 4.52 -5.35
CA SER A 110 -1.02 5.10 -5.31
C SER A 110 -1.90 4.84 -6.54
N ARG A 111 -1.33 4.49 -7.70
CA ARG A 111 -2.10 4.42 -8.97
C ARG A 111 -1.90 3.15 -9.79
N VAL A 112 -0.67 2.71 -10.05
CA VAL A 112 -0.36 1.60 -10.99
C VAL A 112 0.91 0.87 -10.53
N GLY A 113 1.05 -0.40 -10.91
CA GLY A 113 2.27 -1.19 -10.71
C GLY A 113 2.02 -2.52 -9.96
N ARG A 114 2.75 -3.57 -10.37
CA ARG A 114 2.97 -4.76 -9.54
C ARG A 114 3.79 -4.34 -8.32
N SER A 115 3.59 -4.96 -7.17
CA SER A 115 4.34 -4.61 -5.96
C SER A 115 5.69 -5.32 -5.90
N CYS A 116 6.67 -4.68 -5.25
CA CYS A 116 7.99 -5.27 -5.03
C CYS A 116 7.91 -6.39 -3.98
N PRO A 117 8.45 -7.60 -4.24
CA PRO A 117 8.40 -8.71 -3.28
C PRO A 117 9.25 -8.45 -2.02
N LEU A 118 10.21 -7.53 -2.06
CA LEU A 118 11.01 -7.10 -0.89
C LEU A 118 10.23 -6.18 0.05
N TRP A 119 9.02 -5.78 -0.30
CA TRP A 119 8.20 -4.90 0.51
C TRP A 119 7.51 -5.67 1.65
N VAL A 120 7.64 -5.16 2.87
CA VAL A 120 7.19 -5.81 4.12
C VAL A 120 5.71 -6.18 4.15
N VAL A 121 4.87 -5.52 3.35
CA VAL A 121 3.44 -5.85 3.28
C VAL A 121 3.22 -7.28 2.78
N HIS A 122 4.09 -7.80 1.91
CA HIS A 122 4.03 -9.20 1.49
C HIS A 122 4.59 -10.17 2.53
N GLU A 123 5.62 -9.74 3.27
CA GLU A 123 6.20 -10.51 4.37
C GLU A 123 5.20 -10.75 5.51
N ALA A 124 4.20 -9.88 5.68
CA ALA A 124 3.16 -10.04 6.69
C ALA A 124 2.46 -11.42 6.63
N PHE A 125 2.36 -12.04 5.45
CA PHE A 125 1.78 -13.38 5.30
C PHE A 125 2.66 -14.52 5.78
N ALA A 126 3.96 -14.30 5.97
CA ALA A 126 4.89 -15.30 6.52
C ALA A 126 4.67 -15.48 8.02
N ASN A 127 4.27 -14.42 8.73
CA ASN A 127 3.93 -14.48 10.16
C ASN A 127 2.57 -13.79 10.41
N PRO A 128 1.45 -14.48 10.13
CA PRO A 128 0.11 -13.91 10.26
C PRO A 128 -0.19 -13.39 11.67
N GLY A 129 -0.95 -12.29 11.75
CA GLY A 129 -1.37 -11.65 13.00
C GLY A 129 -0.27 -10.87 13.73
N ARG A 130 1.00 -10.94 13.30
CA ARG A 130 2.09 -10.12 13.85
C ARG A 130 2.23 -8.82 13.08
N ILE A 131 2.65 -7.77 13.79
CA ILE A 131 3.06 -6.51 13.18
C ILE A 131 4.48 -6.67 12.65
N HIS A 132 4.66 -6.29 11.39
CA HIS A 132 5.95 -6.18 10.72
C HIS A 132 6.25 -4.72 10.44
N THR A 133 7.52 -4.34 10.49
CA THR A 133 7.97 -2.97 10.27
C THR A 133 9.14 -2.97 9.29
N GLN A 134 9.24 -1.93 8.47
CA GLN A 134 10.35 -1.78 7.52
C GLN A 134 10.60 -0.31 7.24
N VAL A 135 11.87 0.08 7.27
CA VAL A 135 12.32 1.34 6.68
C VAL A 135 12.71 1.05 5.24
N ALA A 136 11.93 1.57 4.30
CA ALA A 136 12.06 1.25 2.88
C ALA A 136 12.41 2.50 2.07
N LYS A 137 13.39 2.37 1.18
CA LYS A 137 13.79 3.44 0.26
C LYS A 137 13.35 3.11 -1.15
N MET A 138 12.72 4.07 -1.81
CA MET A 138 12.32 3.99 -3.21
C MET A 138 13.50 4.37 -4.13
N PRO A 139 13.44 4.06 -5.44
CA PRO A 139 14.52 4.40 -6.34
C PRO A 139 14.76 5.90 -6.51
N ASP A 140 13.72 6.73 -6.30
CA ASP A 140 13.82 8.20 -6.28
C ASP A 140 14.50 8.77 -5.03
N GLY A 141 14.93 7.90 -4.10
CA GLY A 141 15.64 8.26 -2.89
C GLY A 141 14.74 8.55 -1.68
N ARG A 142 13.41 8.65 -1.85
CA ARG A 142 12.50 8.87 -0.72
C ARG A 142 12.43 7.64 0.18
N THR A 143 12.40 7.89 1.48
CA THR A 143 12.42 6.85 2.52
C THR A 143 11.13 6.89 3.34
N TYR A 144 10.62 5.71 3.65
CA TYR A 144 9.32 5.54 4.28
C TYR A 144 9.40 4.53 5.42
N LEU A 145 8.69 4.79 6.51
CA LEU A 145 8.39 3.77 7.51
C LEU A 145 7.10 3.06 7.11
N TRP A 146 7.15 1.73 7.03
CA TRP A 146 6.01 0.86 6.80
C TRP A 146 5.70 0.01 8.03
N VAL A 147 4.41 -0.18 8.27
CA VAL A 147 3.85 -1.10 9.26
C VAL A 147 2.86 -2.01 8.54
N ALA A 148 2.94 -3.32 8.72
CA ALA A 148 2.06 -4.28 8.06
C ALA A 148 1.59 -5.40 8.99
N ARG A 149 0.34 -5.85 8.80
CA ARG A 149 -0.22 -7.00 9.51
C ARG A 149 -1.33 -7.67 8.70
N THR A 150 -1.47 -9.00 8.83
CA THR A 150 -2.62 -9.71 8.25
C THR A 150 -3.90 -9.51 9.04
N THR A 151 -5.02 -9.42 8.33
CA THR A 151 -6.38 -9.48 8.87
C THR A 151 -7.10 -10.68 8.29
N HIS A 152 -7.91 -11.32 9.14
CA HIS A 152 -8.64 -12.54 8.83
C HIS A 152 -10.13 -12.27 9.11
N SER A 153 -11.00 -12.69 8.20
CA SER A 153 -12.46 -12.59 8.37
C SER A 153 -13.21 -13.67 7.59
N GLY A 154 -14.45 -13.95 7.98
CA GLY A 154 -15.24 -15.03 7.38
C GLY A 154 -14.75 -16.41 7.82
N GLY A 155 -14.95 -17.42 6.97
CA GLY A 155 -14.47 -18.78 7.28
C GLY A 155 -15.19 -19.46 8.45
N LEU A 156 -16.49 -19.20 8.65
CA LEU A 156 -17.24 -19.90 9.71
C LEU A 156 -17.42 -21.38 9.33
N GLY A 157 -16.51 -22.22 9.83
CA GLY A 157 -16.51 -23.67 9.66
C GLY A 157 -15.25 -24.18 8.95
N TYR A 158 -14.85 -25.42 9.26
CA TYR A 158 -13.61 -26.04 8.76
C TYR A 158 -13.45 -26.04 7.22
N LEU A 159 -14.56 -26.06 6.50
CA LEU A 159 -14.59 -26.12 5.03
C LEU A 159 -14.89 -24.76 4.37
N ALA A 160 -15.13 -23.72 5.16
CA ALA A 160 -15.49 -22.42 4.63
C ALA A 160 -14.25 -21.66 4.16
N PRO A 161 -14.29 -21.02 2.98
CA PRO A 161 -13.18 -20.19 2.53
C PRO A 161 -13.01 -18.97 3.45
N GLU A 162 -11.76 -18.66 3.78
CA GLU A 162 -11.39 -17.50 4.57
C GLU A 162 -11.02 -16.30 3.70
N ARG A 163 -11.28 -15.10 4.22
CA ARG A 163 -10.79 -13.86 3.63
C ARG A 163 -9.55 -13.39 4.39
N ASN A 164 -8.41 -13.52 3.74
CA ASN A 164 -7.09 -13.24 4.30
C ASN A 164 -6.40 -12.12 3.52
N PHE A 165 -6.17 -10.98 4.18
CA PHE A 165 -5.51 -9.83 3.59
C PHE A 165 -4.35 -9.37 4.47
N ALA A 166 -3.40 -8.62 3.90
CA ALA A 166 -2.43 -7.83 4.62
C ALA A 166 -2.81 -6.34 4.49
N ILE A 167 -2.82 -5.65 5.63
CA ILE A 167 -3.01 -4.21 5.73
C ILE A 167 -1.64 -3.58 5.91
N GLY A 168 -1.29 -2.64 5.03
CA GLY A 168 -0.08 -1.84 5.13
C GLY A 168 -0.41 -0.38 5.41
N LEU A 169 0.29 0.22 6.37
CA LEU A 169 0.23 1.64 6.69
C LEU A 169 1.65 2.21 6.62
N GLY A 170 1.87 3.18 5.73
CA GLY A 170 3.18 3.79 5.51
C GLY A 170 3.16 5.29 5.69
N CYS A 171 4.28 5.90 6.10
CA CYS A 171 4.44 7.35 6.12
C CYS A 171 5.86 7.74 5.72
N ASP A 172 6.07 9.02 5.38
CA ASP A 172 7.42 9.56 5.19
C ASP A 172 8.27 9.36 6.46
N ILE A 173 9.55 9.02 6.29
CA ILE A 173 10.46 8.76 7.40
C ILE A 173 10.55 9.94 8.37
N ALA A 174 10.30 11.17 7.91
CA ALA A 174 10.25 12.37 8.74
C ALA A 174 9.17 12.36 9.83
N TYR A 175 8.20 11.42 9.76
CA TYR A 175 7.16 11.23 10.79
C TYR A 175 7.39 9.99 11.65
N ALA A 176 8.46 9.22 11.43
CA ALA A 176 8.69 7.96 12.11
C ALA A 176 8.83 8.13 13.63
N ASP A 177 9.42 9.23 14.09
CA ASP A 177 9.57 9.58 15.50
C ASP A 177 8.21 9.67 16.22
N ARG A 178 7.14 10.04 15.51
CA ARG A 178 5.78 10.11 16.07
C ARG A 178 5.15 8.73 16.30
N MET A 179 5.63 7.69 15.61
CA MET A 179 5.07 6.35 15.63
C MET A 179 5.73 5.47 16.70
N VAL A 180 4.95 4.70 17.45
CA VAL A 180 5.49 3.69 18.39
C VAL A 180 6.35 2.65 17.66
N TYR A 181 6.01 2.37 16.40
CA TYR A 181 6.64 1.35 15.57
C TYR A 181 8.06 1.68 15.09
N SER A 182 8.56 2.90 15.32
CA SER A 182 9.97 3.23 15.08
C SER A 182 10.88 2.90 16.27
N ARG A 183 10.31 2.58 17.44
CA ARG A 183 11.10 2.28 18.64
C ARG A 183 11.94 1.03 18.43
N GLY A 184 13.24 1.14 18.70
CA GLY A 184 14.18 0.03 18.56
C GLY A 184 14.61 -0.25 17.13
N ILE A 185 14.22 0.57 16.16
CA ILE A 185 14.62 0.48 14.75
C ILE A 185 15.54 1.64 14.43
N GLN A 186 16.68 1.36 13.77
CA GLN A 186 17.53 2.41 13.20
C GLN A 186 16.86 2.97 11.95
N THR A 187 16.47 4.24 11.98
CA THR A 187 15.75 4.92 10.89
C THR A 187 16.66 5.77 10.00
N ASP A 188 17.89 6.03 10.43
CA ASP A 188 18.87 6.89 9.78
C ASP A 188 20.15 6.15 9.33
N ASP A 189 20.35 4.89 9.72
CA ASP A 189 21.45 4.04 9.25
C ASP A 189 21.16 3.53 7.82
N PRO A 190 21.94 3.94 6.79
CA PRO A 190 21.74 3.45 5.43
C PRO A 190 21.85 1.93 5.29
N ALA A 191 22.55 1.24 6.20
CA ALA A 191 22.71 -0.21 6.16
C ALA A 191 21.43 -0.97 6.57
N THR A 192 20.51 -0.35 7.32
CA THR A 192 19.25 -0.96 7.75
C THR A 192 18.09 -0.64 6.81
N ILE A 193 18.26 0.34 5.92
CA ILE A 193 17.22 0.78 4.98
C ILE A 193 17.12 -0.21 3.81
N VAL A 194 15.94 -0.80 3.63
CA VAL A 194 15.71 -1.80 2.58
C VAL A 194 15.44 -1.11 1.23
N PRO A 195 16.25 -1.36 0.19
CA PRO A 195 16.03 -0.81 -1.15
C PRO A 195 14.90 -1.56 -1.86
N ILE A 196 13.72 -0.95 -1.95
CA ILE A 196 12.56 -1.50 -2.68
C ILE A 196 12.28 -0.72 -3.97
N GLY A 197 11.34 -1.20 -4.78
CA GLY A 197 10.91 -0.56 -6.03
C GLY A 197 9.40 -0.56 -6.21
N ALA A 198 8.91 0.07 -7.29
CA ALA A 198 7.49 0.14 -7.62
C ALA A 198 6.97 -1.05 -8.48
N GLY A 199 7.80 -2.09 -8.64
CA GLY A 199 7.59 -3.22 -9.54
C GLY A 199 8.76 -3.39 -10.53
N CYS A 200 9.17 -4.63 -10.81
CA CYS A 200 10.43 -4.90 -11.53
C CYS A 200 10.50 -4.25 -12.93
N GLU A 201 9.38 -4.23 -13.66
CA GLU A 201 9.28 -3.65 -15.02
C GLU A 201 9.54 -2.14 -15.06
N VAL A 202 9.36 -1.43 -13.93
CA VAL A 202 9.55 0.03 -13.82
C VAL A 202 10.61 0.42 -12.79
N CYS A 203 11.32 -0.56 -12.23
CA CYS A 203 12.36 -0.37 -11.24
C CYS A 203 13.72 -0.28 -11.93
N ASP A 204 14.46 0.80 -11.68
CA ASP A 204 15.77 1.11 -12.27
C ASP A 204 16.95 0.77 -11.33
N ARG A 205 16.71 -0.07 -10.31
CA ARG A 205 17.78 -0.53 -9.42
C ARG A 205 18.74 -1.45 -10.18
N PRO A 206 20.04 -1.13 -10.25
CA PRO A 206 20.98 -1.83 -11.13
C PRO A 206 21.42 -3.21 -10.62
N ALA A 207 21.22 -3.50 -9.32
CA ALA A 207 21.75 -4.70 -8.66
C ALA A 207 20.72 -5.31 -7.69
N CYS A 208 19.55 -5.68 -8.20
CA CYS A 208 18.51 -6.35 -7.42
C CYS A 208 18.52 -7.86 -7.66
N ALA A 209 19.05 -8.65 -6.73
CA ALA A 209 19.05 -10.11 -6.83
C ALA A 209 17.64 -10.73 -6.86
N GLN A 210 16.63 -10.01 -6.36
CA GLN A 210 15.23 -10.44 -6.31
C GLN A 210 14.44 -10.09 -7.59
N GLN A 211 15.05 -9.42 -8.57
CA GLN A 211 14.35 -8.92 -9.76
C GLN A 211 13.72 -10.06 -10.57
N ALA A 212 12.41 -9.98 -10.78
CA ALA A 212 11.62 -11.02 -11.45
C ALA A 212 11.43 -10.77 -12.96
N PHE A 213 11.49 -9.51 -13.39
CA PHE A 213 11.29 -9.11 -14.78
C PHE A 213 12.32 -8.04 -15.17
N PRO A 214 12.77 -7.99 -16.43
CA PRO A 214 13.62 -6.91 -16.92
C PRO A 214 12.87 -5.57 -16.88
N GLN A 215 13.61 -4.47 -16.72
CA GLN A 215 13.03 -3.14 -16.80
C GLN A 215 12.58 -2.82 -18.23
N LEU A 216 11.37 -2.30 -18.40
CA LEU A 216 10.83 -1.88 -19.69
C LEU A 216 11.70 -0.77 -20.29
N GLY A 217 12.01 -0.92 -21.59
CA GLY A 217 12.84 0.04 -22.32
C GLY A 217 14.34 -0.03 -22.02
N ARG A 218 14.81 -1.01 -21.24
CA ARG A 218 16.24 -1.25 -21.02
C ARG A 218 16.68 -2.59 -21.63
N SER A 219 17.84 -2.56 -22.26
CA SER A 219 18.49 -3.78 -22.77
C SER A 219 19.08 -4.59 -21.63
N VAL A 220 18.94 -5.91 -21.73
CA VAL A 220 19.57 -6.87 -20.83
C VAL A 220 20.93 -7.28 -21.39
N LEU A 221 21.95 -7.27 -20.56
CA LEU A 221 23.26 -7.83 -20.88
C LEU A 221 23.15 -9.35 -20.95
N VAL A 222 23.32 -9.90 -22.15
CA VAL A 222 23.40 -11.34 -22.39
C VAL A 222 24.84 -11.69 -22.69
N ASN A 223 25.46 -12.50 -21.84
CA ASN A 223 26.83 -12.97 -22.01
C ASN A 223 26.89 -14.48 -21.75
N GLU A 224 27.07 -15.25 -22.82
CA GLU A 224 27.13 -16.72 -22.80
C GLU A 224 28.29 -17.27 -21.97
N ASN A 225 29.33 -16.47 -21.73
CA ASN A 225 30.52 -16.85 -20.97
C ASN A 225 30.46 -16.46 -19.49
N SER A 226 29.33 -15.91 -19.02
CA SER A 226 29.18 -15.50 -17.62
C SER A 226 27.86 -15.96 -17.03
N SER A 227 27.89 -16.44 -15.80
CA SER A 227 26.71 -16.63 -14.96
C SER A 227 26.85 -15.75 -13.72
N GLY A 228 25.82 -14.95 -13.42
CA GLY A 228 25.82 -14.03 -12.28
C GLY A 228 24.61 -14.27 -11.38
N HIS A 229 24.70 -13.80 -10.13
CA HIS A 229 23.59 -13.88 -9.18
C HIS A 229 22.51 -12.81 -9.40
N LEU A 230 22.75 -11.84 -10.29
CA LEU A 230 21.79 -10.81 -10.66
C LEU A 230 21.00 -11.24 -11.89
N PRO A 231 19.67 -11.41 -11.79
CA PRO A 231 18.83 -11.61 -12.96
C PRO A 231 18.70 -10.30 -13.74
N TYR A 232 18.71 -10.40 -15.08
CA TYR A 232 18.54 -9.27 -16.01
C TYR A 232 19.49 -8.07 -15.79
N PRO A 233 20.82 -8.27 -15.70
CA PRO A 233 21.76 -7.15 -15.57
C PRO A 233 21.65 -6.21 -16.78
N HIS A 234 21.81 -4.91 -16.55
CA HIS A 234 21.78 -3.93 -17.64
C HIS A 234 23.05 -4.01 -18.50
N ALA A 235 22.88 -3.81 -19.81
CA ALA A 235 23.96 -3.68 -20.79
C ALA A 235 24.66 -2.31 -20.70
#